data_AF-A0AAD8LWX8-F1
#
_entry.id   AF-A0AAD8LWX8-F1
#
_cell.length_a   1.000
_cell.length_b   1.000
_cell.length_c   1.000
_cell.angle_alpha   90.00
_cell.angle_beta   90.00
_cell.angle_gamma   90.00
#
_symmetry.space_group_name_H-M   'P 1'
#
loop_
_entity.id
_entity.type
_entity.pdbx_description
1 polymer ?
#
loop_
_entity_poly.entity_id
_entity_poly.type
_entity_poly.pdbx_seq_one_letter_code
_entity_poly.pdbx_strand_id
1 'polypeptide(L)'
;MGRNLVCIVTDQCAIMKQAIPNCFKATDDFPASRHRLCMWHITEKFPAKLGNFLCKETEFMEKIKKYIWSSVIEPDEFEQGWKEVIKEFKLEEHVWLSEMYDMTQSWIPAYFRDKPMYGLIRTMSRSESENYFFSQFHQCGSTLSEFYIWFESAMDKQRNETKRLNLECASAKPVTVSKLFLEDDAAELYTRVIFYKIQEEILAARDDMRIQTIGPEINGMKGYEMKDAKIKDKIFQVEVSKTHANCSCKKFLMCGIPCRHAFCALNHFEVVKIPRQLVLNSWMKNAENKASLKDFGISDEHQNKESVSAELTNVWLCSEREKAVDKLKKKKRQCKLCNSVVHDKRTCPQNMKAASAKVQAEVLTELPVAGAEVETEVAEMLH
;
A
#
# COMPACT_ATOMS: atom_id res chain seq x y z
N MET A 1 -20.44 -5.90 -11.76
CA MET A 1 -19.52 -6.65 -10.86
C MET A 1 -18.11 -6.10 -11.06
N GLY A 2 -17.36 -5.89 -9.98
CA GLY A 2 -16.00 -5.33 -10.04
C GLY A 2 -15.01 -6.29 -10.71
N ARG A 3 -14.04 -5.74 -11.45
CA ARG A 3 -12.97 -6.49 -12.12
C ARG A 3 -11.93 -6.97 -11.09
N ASN A 4 -11.32 -8.13 -11.33
CA ASN A 4 -10.18 -8.59 -10.54
C ASN A 4 -9.03 -7.57 -10.57
N LEU A 5 -8.42 -7.34 -9.40
CA LEU A 5 -7.20 -6.52 -9.28
C LEU A 5 -6.08 -7.16 -10.10
N VAL A 6 -5.29 -6.37 -10.82
CA VAL A 6 -4.21 -6.91 -11.66
C VAL A 6 -3.13 -7.61 -10.81
N CYS A 7 -2.82 -7.05 -9.64
CA CYS A 7 -1.88 -7.61 -8.68
C CYS A 7 -2.34 -7.32 -7.25
N ILE A 8 -2.17 -8.29 -6.36
CA ILE A 8 -2.42 -8.17 -4.92
C ILE A 8 -1.10 -8.39 -4.21
N VAL A 9 -0.68 -7.40 -3.42
CA VAL A 9 0.56 -7.47 -2.64
C VAL A 9 0.20 -7.71 -1.17
N THR A 10 0.77 -8.74 -0.55
CA THR A 10 0.57 -9.02 0.87
C THR A 10 1.87 -9.40 1.54
N ASP A 11 1.84 -9.48 2.85
CA ASP A 11 2.92 -10.08 3.62
C ASP A 11 2.92 -11.59 3.43
N GLN A 12 3.96 -12.23 3.97
CA GLN A 12 4.04 -13.68 4.03
C GLN A 12 2.95 -14.22 4.98
N CYS A 13 1.80 -14.56 4.41
CA CYS A 13 0.66 -15.15 5.11
C CYS A 13 0.15 -16.38 4.37
N ALA A 14 0.18 -17.54 5.02
CA ALA A 14 -0.25 -18.81 4.44
C ALA A 14 -1.72 -18.80 4.02
N ILE A 15 -2.58 -18.14 4.81
CA ILE A 15 -4.01 -18.02 4.51
C ILE A 15 -4.22 -17.16 3.26
N MET A 16 -3.52 -16.01 3.14
CA MET A 16 -3.65 -15.15 1.95
C MET A 16 -3.09 -15.84 0.71
N LYS A 17 -1.99 -16.61 0.83
CA LYS A 17 -1.42 -17.40 -0.26
C LYS A 17 -2.42 -18.44 -0.82
N GLN A 18 -3.28 -19.00 0.02
CA GLN A 18 -4.34 -19.93 -0.41
C GLN A 18 -5.61 -19.21 -0.86
N ALA A 19 -6.01 -18.14 -0.17
CA ALA A 19 -7.27 -17.44 -0.42
C ALA A 19 -7.24 -16.63 -1.72
N ILE A 20 -6.15 -15.92 -2.01
CA ILE A 20 -6.07 -15.03 -3.18
C ILE A 20 -6.30 -15.77 -4.51
N PRO A 21 -5.58 -16.87 -4.81
CA PRO A 21 -5.81 -17.62 -6.03
C PRO A 21 -7.22 -18.23 -6.10
N ASN A 22 -7.87 -18.45 -4.95
CA ASN A 22 -9.20 -19.02 -4.90
C ASN A 22 -10.32 -18.00 -5.11
N CYS A 23 -10.17 -16.80 -4.53
CA CYS A 23 -11.14 -15.72 -4.60
C CYS A 23 -11.04 -14.92 -5.90
N PHE A 24 -9.83 -14.82 -6.48
CA PHE A 24 -9.54 -13.99 -7.66
C PHE A 24 -9.08 -14.84 -8.85
N LYS A 25 -9.83 -15.91 -9.13
CA LYS A 25 -9.63 -16.77 -10.31
C LYS A 25 -9.95 -16.03 -11.61
N ALA A 26 -9.42 -16.52 -12.71
CA ALA A 26 -9.87 -16.09 -14.02
C ALA A 26 -11.33 -16.49 -14.21
N THR A 27 -12.14 -15.54 -14.68
CA THR A 27 -13.51 -15.75 -15.16
C THR A 27 -13.58 -15.31 -16.62
N ASP A 28 -14.66 -15.62 -17.32
CA ASP A 28 -14.83 -15.26 -18.74
C ASP A 28 -14.63 -13.76 -18.99
N ASP A 29 -14.97 -12.92 -18.00
CA ASP A 29 -14.85 -11.46 -18.09
C ASP A 29 -13.53 -10.89 -17.53
N PHE A 30 -12.79 -11.63 -16.69
CA PHE A 30 -11.66 -11.08 -15.92
C PHE A 30 -10.47 -12.03 -15.79
N PRO A 31 -9.23 -11.55 -16.04
CA PRO A 31 -8.03 -12.34 -15.79
C PRO A 31 -7.82 -12.59 -14.28
N ALA A 32 -7.11 -13.66 -13.94
CA ALA A 32 -6.75 -13.97 -12.56
C ALA A 32 -5.84 -12.89 -11.96
N SER A 33 -6.06 -12.54 -10.68
CA SER A 33 -5.16 -11.66 -9.94
C SER A 33 -3.84 -12.36 -9.64
N ARG A 34 -2.72 -11.67 -9.86
CA ARG A 34 -1.41 -12.19 -9.44
C ARG A 34 -1.16 -11.88 -7.97
N HIS A 35 -0.82 -12.89 -7.18
CA HIS A 35 -0.35 -12.69 -5.81
C HIS A 35 1.15 -12.38 -5.80
N ARG A 36 1.53 -11.33 -5.07
CA ARG A 36 2.91 -10.93 -4.83
C ARG A 36 3.15 -10.74 -3.33
N LEU A 37 4.34 -11.09 -2.87
CA LEU A 37 4.78 -10.86 -1.50
C LEU A 37 5.51 -9.52 -1.37
N CYS A 38 5.32 -8.90 -0.22
CA CYS A 38 6.00 -7.70 0.24
C CYS A 38 7.52 -7.91 0.32
N MET A 39 8.28 -7.29 -0.59
CA MET A 39 9.75 -7.32 -0.57
C MET A 39 10.35 -6.68 0.70
N TRP A 40 9.87 -5.52 1.15
CA TRP A 40 10.27 -4.83 2.37
C TRP A 40 10.16 -5.73 3.58
N HIS A 41 8.98 -6.31 3.87
CA HIS A 41 8.80 -7.25 4.97
C HIS A 41 9.68 -8.50 4.85
N ILE A 42 10.00 -8.95 3.64
CA ILE A 42 10.99 -10.02 3.45
C ILE A 42 12.41 -9.50 3.80
N THR A 43 12.79 -8.33 3.30
CA THR A 43 14.12 -7.73 3.53
C THR A 43 14.34 -7.25 4.97
N GLU A 44 13.29 -6.89 5.68
CA GLU A 44 13.32 -6.49 7.10
C GLU A 44 13.67 -7.69 8.00
N LYS A 45 13.35 -8.91 7.57
CA LYS A 45 13.70 -10.13 8.29
C LYS A 45 15.17 -10.52 8.14
N PHE A 46 15.93 -9.93 7.20
CA PHE A 46 17.33 -10.29 6.96
C PHE A 46 18.19 -10.17 8.23
N PRO A 47 18.21 -9.03 8.96
CA PRO A 47 19.03 -8.90 10.16
C PRO A 47 18.64 -9.89 11.27
N ALA A 48 17.35 -10.21 11.39
CA ALA A 48 16.86 -11.18 12.37
C ALA A 48 17.22 -12.64 12.00
N LYS A 49 17.33 -12.95 10.69
CA LYS A 49 17.60 -14.30 10.19
C LYS A 49 19.08 -14.59 9.99
N LEU A 50 19.85 -13.59 9.57
CA LEU A 50 21.27 -13.74 9.21
C LEU A 50 22.21 -13.09 10.23
N GLY A 51 21.66 -12.37 11.22
CA GLY A 51 22.41 -11.64 12.22
C GLY A 51 22.71 -10.19 11.80
N ASN A 52 22.71 -9.31 12.81
CA ASN A 52 22.96 -7.88 12.62
C ASN A 52 24.37 -7.59 12.10
N PHE A 53 25.38 -8.35 12.55
CA PHE A 53 26.76 -8.14 12.11
C PHE A 53 26.89 -8.26 10.59
N LEU A 54 26.43 -9.37 10.01
CA LEU A 54 26.45 -9.55 8.56
C LEU A 54 25.65 -8.45 7.84
N CYS A 55 24.47 -8.10 8.36
CA CYS A 55 23.58 -7.18 7.67
C CYS A 55 23.93 -5.69 7.80
N LYS A 56 24.68 -5.29 8.83
CA LYS A 56 25.01 -3.88 9.13
C LYS A 56 26.49 -3.56 8.98
N GLU A 57 27.36 -4.51 9.30
CA GLU A 57 28.82 -4.31 9.35
C GLU A 57 29.54 -4.85 8.10
N THR A 58 28.80 -5.42 7.14
CA THR A 58 29.36 -5.91 5.87
C THR A 58 28.59 -5.36 4.67
N GLU A 59 29.19 -5.49 3.48
CA GLU A 59 28.57 -5.09 2.21
C GLU A 59 27.44 -6.02 1.73
N PHE A 60 27.14 -7.11 2.46
CA PHE A 60 26.14 -8.11 2.06
C PHE A 60 24.80 -7.49 1.70
N MET A 61 24.27 -6.62 2.57
CA MET A 61 22.95 -6.01 2.35
C MET A 61 22.95 -5.06 1.17
N GLU A 62 24.03 -4.35 0.91
CA GLU A 62 24.16 -3.48 -0.27
C GLU A 62 24.14 -4.31 -1.55
N LYS A 63 24.95 -5.37 -1.60
CA LYS A 63 25.08 -6.26 -2.75
C LYS A 63 23.78 -7.01 -3.05
N ILE A 64 23.12 -7.60 -2.05
CA ILE A 64 21.88 -8.35 -2.27
C ILE A 64 20.71 -7.41 -2.61
N LYS A 65 20.63 -6.22 -1.99
CA LYS A 65 19.57 -5.24 -2.29
C LYS A 65 19.66 -4.72 -3.72
N LYS A 66 20.87 -4.61 -4.29
CA LYS A 66 21.06 -4.25 -5.69
C LYS A 66 20.26 -5.17 -6.62
N TYR A 67 20.23 -6.47 -6.35
CA TYR A 67 19.47 -7.43 -7.15
C TYR A 67 18.00 -7.48 -6.76
N ILE A 68 17.69 -7.51 -5.45
CA ILE A 68 16.31 -7.57 -4.94
C ILE A 68 15.48 -6.38 -5.44
N TRP A 69 16.00 -5.15 -5.32
CA TRP A 69 15.26 -3.92 -5.61
C TRP A 69 15.45 -3.38 -7.02
N SER A 70 16.20 -4.09 -7.85
CA SER A 70 16.35 -3.71 -9.25
C SER A 70 15.03 -3.84 -10.00
N SER A 71 14.74 -2.84 -10.82
CA SER A 71 13.58 -2.84 -11.73
C SER A 71 13.96 -3.15 -13.16
N VAL A 72 15.26 -3.30 -13.45
CA VAL A 72 15.79 -3.30 -14.82
C VAL A 72 16.51 -4.61 -15.16
N ILE A 73 16.69 -5.50 -14.19
CA ILE A 73 17.30 -6.81 -14.43
C ILE A 73 16.27 -7.83 -14.91
N GLU A 74 16.73 -8.73 -15.76
CA GLU A 74 16.00 -9.93 -16.16
C GLU A 74 16.12 -11.02 -15.09
N PRO A 75 15.24 -12.04 -15.11
CA PRO A 75 15.32 -13.18 -14.19
C PRO A 75 16.69 -13.84 -14.16
N ASP A 76 17.32 -14.04 -15.32
CA ASP A 76 18.63 -14.71 -15.41
C ASP A 76 19.75 -13.91 -14.71
N GLU A 77 19.76 -12.59 -14.90
CA GLU A 77 20.71 -11.69 -14.22
C GLU A 77 20.47 -11.67 -12.71
N PHE A 78 19.21 -11.74 -12.28
CA PHE A 78 18.88 -11.87 -10.86
C PHE A 78 19.38 -13.20 -10.30
N GLU A 79 19.15 -14.31 -10.98
CA GLU A 79 19.58 -15.63 -10.52
C GLU A 79 21.09 -15.74 -10.40
N GLN A 80 21.82 -15.22 -11.41
CA GLN A 80 23.28 -15.16 -11.38
C GLN A 80 23.77 -14.28 -10.23
N GLY A 81 23.26 -13.05 -10.13
CA GLY A 81 23.66 -12.11 -9.08
C GLY A 81 23.34 -12.61 -7.67
N TRP A 82 22.20 -13.28 -7.48
CA TRP A 82 21.85 -13.94 -6.22
C TRP A 82 22.87 -15.03 -5.87
N LYS A 83 23.15 -15.95 -6.80
CA LYS A 83 24.12 -17.06 -6.58
C LYS A 83 25.51 -16.53 -6.25
N GLU A 84 25.98 -15.50 -6.96
CA GLU A 84 27.27 -14.86 -6.70
C GLU A 84 27.37 -14.28 -5.29
N VAL A 85 26.36 -13.52 -4.85
CA VAL A 85 26.34 -12.94 -3.50
C VAL A 85 26.24 -14.04 -2.43
N ILE A 86 25.38 -15.05 -2.60
CA ILE A 86 25.25 -16.14 -1.62
C ILE A 86 26.58 -16.88 -1.45
N LYS A 87 27.30 -17.16 -2.55
CA LYS A 87 28.61 -17.82 -2.53
C LYS A 87 29.69 -16.96 -1.90
N GLU A 88 29.71 -15.65 -2.20
CA GLU A 88 30.70 -14.72 -1.63
C GLU A 88 30.67 -14.71 -0.10
N PHE A 89 29.47 -14.74 0.48
CA PHE A 89 29.26 -14.71 1.92
C PHE A 89 29.15 -16.10 2.56
N LYS A 90 29.37 -17.19 1.81
CA LYS A 90 29.32 -18.59 2.26
C LYS A 90 27.98 -18.98 2.89
N LEU A 91 26.88 -18.59 2.23
CA LEU A 91 25.51 -18.77 2.72
C LEU A 91 24.73 -19.85 1.94
N GLU A 92 25.42 -20.69 1.16
CA GLU A 92 24.77 -21.68 0.28
C GLU A 92 23.87 -22.66 1.04
N GLU A 93 24.24 -23.02 2.27
CA GLU A 93 23.50 -23.99 3.11
C GLU A 93 22.44 -23.31 4.00
N HIS A 94 22.24 -22.00 3.88
CA HIS A 94 21.33 -21.27 4.77
C HIS A 94 19.87 -21.52 4.40
N VAL A 95 19.19 -22.36 5.19
CA VAL A 95 17.80 -22.83 4.97
C VAL A 95 16.84 -21.71 4.60
N TRP A 96 16.83 -20.61 5.36
CA TRP A 96 15.90 -19.50 5.10
C TRP A 96 16.17 -18.78 3.77
N LEU A 97 17.44 -18.71 3.33
CA LEU A 97 17.77 -18.08 2.04
C LEU A 97 17.37 -18.99 0.88
N SER A 98 17.47 -20.32 1.04
CA SER A 98 16.90 -21.28 0.11
C SER A 98 15.39 -21.09 -0.03
N GLU A 99 14.66 -20.99 1.10
CA GLU A 99 13.22 -20.74 1.07
C GLU A 99 12.86 -19.40 0.37
N MET A 100 13.66 -18.34 0.58
CA MET A 100 13.43 -17.06 -0.09
C MET A 100 13.72 -17.14 -1.59
N TYR A 101 14.71 -17.94 -1.99
CA TYR A 101 15.04 -18.21 -3.38
C TYR A 101 13.92 -18.98 -4.10
N ASP A 102 13.37 -20.02 -3.47
CA ASP A 102 12.26 -20.82 -4.01
C ASP A 102 11.00 -19.97 -4.28
N MET A 103 10.83 -18.88 -3.54
CA MET A 103 9.70 -17.97 -3.69
C MET A 103 9.97 -16.77 -4.60
N THR A 104 11.14 -16.65 -5.25
CA THR A 104 11.55 -15.47 -6.03
C THR A 104 10.51 -14.98 -7.04
N GLN A 105 9.82 -15.90 -7.73
CA GLN A 105 8.74 -15.57 -8.68
C GLN A 105 7.54 -14.84 -8.05
N SER A 106 7.40 -14.93 -6.73
CA SER A 106 6.33 -14.32 -5.95
C SER A 106 6.70 -12.97 -5.34
N TRP A 107 7.97 -12.52 -5.35
CA TRP A 107 8.35 -11.26 -4.70
C TRP A 107 9.35 -10.40 -5.46
N ILE A 108 10.22 -11.00 -6.26
CA ILE A 108 11.28 -10.30 -6.99
C ILE A 108 10.71 -9.58 -8.23
N PRO A 109 10.95 -8.26 -8.41
CA PRO A 109 10.40 -7.47 -9.51
C PRO A 109 10.71 -8.02 -10.91
N ALA A 110 11.88 -8.64 -11.12
CA ALA A 110 12.29 -9.21 -12.40
C ALA A 110 11.23 -10.14 -13.01
N TYR A 111 10.52 -10.92 -12.17
CA TYR A 111 9.46 -11.83 -12.62
C TYR A 111 8.11 -11.17 -12.91
N PHE A 112 7.97 -9.86 -12.69
CA PHE A 112 6.72 -9.11 -12.87
C PHE A 112 6.80 -8.05 -13.98
N ARG A 113 7.96 -7.90 -14.64
CA ARG A 113 8.25 -6.79 -15.57
C ARG A 113 7.28 -6.71 -16.76
N ASP A 114 6.80 -7.85 -17.24
CA ASP A 114 5.90 -7.91 -18.41
C ASP A 114 4.42 -7.72 -18.07
N LYS A 115 4.07 -7.59 -16.80
CA LYS A 115 2.69 -7.39 -16.37
C LYS A 115 2.47 -5.97 -15.87
N PRO A 116 1.32 -5.35 -16.19
CA PRO A 116 1.01 -4.04 -15.68
C PRO A 116 0.87 -4.06 -14.15
N MET A 117 1.73 -3.30 -13.47
CA MET A 117 1.68 -3.10 -12.02
C MET A 117 1.37 -1.64 -11.66
N TYR A 118 1.52 -0.69 -12.59
CA TYR A 118 1.05 0.71 -12.49
C TYR A 118 1.36 1.40 -11.15
N GLY A 119 2.55 1.18 -10.59
CA GLY A 119 2.99 1.80 -9.34
C GLY A 119 2.96 0.87 -8.13
N LEU A 120 2.39 -0.34 -8.26
CA LEU A 120 2.36 -1.37 -7.21
C LEU A 120 3.71 -2.09 -7.01
N ILE A 121 4.73 -1.80 -7.83
CA ILE A 121 6.06 -2.39 -7.66
C ILE A 121 6.79 -1.85 -6.44
N ARG A 122 6.60 -0.56 -6.13
CA ARG A 122 7.23 0.14 -5.00
C ARG A 122 6.24 0.59 -3.92
N THR A 123 5.00 0.10 -3.91
CA THR A 123 3.95 0.45 -2.92
C THR A 123 4.30 0.16 -1.47
N MET A 124 5.44 -0.46 -1.19
CA MET A 124 5.92 -0.77 0.14
C MET A 124 6.23 0.47 0.98
N SER A 125 6.69 1.55 0.35
CA SER A 125 6.81 2.84 1.06
C SER A 125 5.43 3.45 1.37
N ARG A 126 4.37 3.03 0.67
CA ARG A 126 3.00 3.54 0.87
C ARG A 126 2.30 2.83 2.02
N SER A 127 2.40 1.50 2.13
CA SER A 127 1.84 0.80 3.30
C SER A 127 2.51 1.24 4.60
N GLU A 128 3.83 1.45 4.60
CA GLU A 128 4.53 1.96 5.79
C GLU A 128 4.18 3.41 6.12
N SER A 129 4.05 4.28 5.12
CA SER A 129 3.60 5.65 5.38
C SER A 129 2.17 5.71 5.92
N GLU A 130 1.29 4.84 5.42
CA GLU A 130 -0.10 4.73 5.91
C GLU A 130 -0.13 4.09 7.31
N ASN A 131 0.62 3.00 7.54
CA ASN A 131 0.76 2.39 8.87
C ASN A 131 1.29 3.40 9.89
N TYR A 132 2.33 4.16 9.53
CA TYR A 132 2.89 5.22 10.36
C TYR A 132 1.91 6.38 10.58
N PHE A 133 1.12 6.72 9.57
CA PHE A 133 0.08 7.73 9.70
C PHE A 133 -0.97 7.27 10.73
N PHE A 134 -1.54 6.06 10.55
CA PHE A 134 -2.54 5.51 11.47
C PHE A 134 -1.97 5.13 12.84
N SER A 135 -0.66 4.87 12.97
CA SER A 135 -0.04 4.62 14.27
C SER A 135 -0.03 5.83 15.18
N GLN A 136 -0.12 7.04 14.62
CA GLN A 136 -0.25 8.28 15.40
C GLN A 136 -1.65 8.44 16.02
N PHE A 137 -2.64 7.67 15.55
CA PHE A 137 -4.04 7.80 15.92
C PHE A 137 -4.55 6.61 16.75
N HIS A 138 -3.67 5.78 17.32
CA HIS A 138 -4.12 4.76 18.28
C HIS A 138 -3.14 4.61 19.44
N GLN A 139 -3.68 4.27 20.61
CA GLN A 139 -2.90 3.92 21.79
C GLN A 139 -3.19 2.48 22.18
N CYS A 140 -2.18 1.79 22.69
CA CYS A 140 -2.37 0.45 23.22
C CYS A 140 -3.35 0.51 24.41
N GLY A 141 -4.47 -0.22 24.32
CA GLY A 141 -5.52 -0.23 25.35
C GLY A 141 -6.74 0.66 25.07
N SER A 142 -6.80 1.36 23.92
CA SER A 142 -8.01 2.11 23.54
C SER A 142 -9.22 1.18 23.37
N THR A 143 -10.39 1.65 23.81
CA THR A 143 -11.67 1.02 23.52
C THR A 143 -12.01 1.11 22.02
N LEU A 144 -12.88 0.23 21.53
CA LEU A 144 -13.32 0.27 20.13
C LEU A 144 -13.98 1.61 19.75
N SER A 145 -14.69 2.24 20.69
CA SER A 145 -15.29 3.56 20.51
C SER A 145 -14.25 4.66 20.35
N GLU A 146 -13.19 4.64 21.17
CA GLU A 146 -12.09 5.60 21.04
C GLU A 146 -11.36 5.40 19.72
N PHE A 147 -11.03 4.14 19.38
CA PHE A 147 -10.41 3.82 18.09
C PHE A 147 -11.22 4.38 16.91
N TYR A 148 -12.55 4.23 16.92
CA TYR A 148 -13.40 4.75 15.84
C TYR A 148 -13.30 6.28 15.71
N ILE A 149 -13.30 7.01 16.83
CA ILE A 149 -13.18 8.48 16.82
C ILE A 149 -11.82 8.91 16.24
N TRP A 150 -10.76 8.23 16.64
CA TRP A 150 -9.42 8.51 16.12
C TRP A 150 -9.29 8.16 14.64
N PHE A 151 -9.89 7.05 14.21
CA PHE A 151 -9.94 6.64 12.81
C PHE A 151 -10.67 7.68 11.95
N GLU A 152 -11.83 8.16 12.38
CA GLU A 152 -12.56 9.24 11.68
C GLU A 152 -11.72 10.52 11.59
N SER A 153 -11.02 10.87 12.66
CA SER A 153 -10.11 12.04 12.68
C SER A 153 -8.93 11.87 11.71
N ALA A 154 -8.35 10.67 11.62
CA ALA A 154 -7.30 10.34 10.67
C ALA A 154 -7.81 10.44 9.22
N MET A 155 -9.01 9.89 8.95
CA MET A 155 -9.68 9.98 7.65
C MET A 155 -9.95 11.43 7.24
N ASP A 156 -10.42 12.27 8.16
CA ASP A 156 -10.67 13.68 7.89
C ASP A 156 -9.39 14.47 7.64
N LYS A 157 -8.30 14.16 8.35
CA LYS A 157 -6.98 14.73 8.06
C LYS A 157 -6.51 14.36 6.66
N GLN A 158 -6.67 13.09 6.24
CA GLN A 158 -6.32 12.64 4.89
C GLN A 158 -7.17 13.32 3.80
N ARG A 159 -8.49 13.46 4.04
CA ARG A 159 -9.40 14.19 3.14
C ARG A 159 -9.04 15.66 3.01
N ASN A 160 -8.74 16.32 4.13
CA ASN A 160 -8.38 17.74 4.14
C ASN A 160 -7.04 17.98 3.44
N GLU A 161 -6.07 17.09 3.64
CA GLU A 161 -4.78 17.16 2.94
C GLU A 161 -4.95 16.93 1.43
N THR A 162 -5.80 16.00 1.02
CA THR A 162 -6.13 15.78 -0.40
C THR A 162 -6.76 17.03 -1.02
N LYS A 163 -7.72 17.65 -0.34
CA LYS A 163 -8.32 18.93 -0.78
C LYS A 163 -7.27 20.03 -0.89
N ARG A 164 -6.37 20.16 0.09
CA ARG A 164 -5.29 21.15 0.09
C ARG A 164 -4.37 20.97 -1.12
N LEU A 165 -3.95 19.73 -1.40
CA LEU A 165 -3.11 19.39 -2.55
C LEU A 165 -3.83 19.61 -3.89
N ASN A 166 -5.12 19.29 -3.98
CA ASN A 166 -5.93 19.56 -5.17
C ASN A 166 -6.05 21.06 -5.44
N LEU A 167 -6.32 21.87 -4.40
CA LEU A 167 -6.34 23.33 -4.50
C LEU A 167 -4.99 23.88 -4.95
N GLU A 168 -3.88 23.36 -4.41
CA GLU A 168 -2.53 23.75 -4.81
C GLU A 168 -2.23 23.41 -6.29
N CYS A 169 -2.74 22.29 -6.79
CA CYS A 169 -2.62 21.91 -8.20
C CYS A 169 -3.46 22.80 -9.13
N ALA A 170 -4.58 23.33 -8.63
CA ALA A 170 -5.49 24.20 -9.38
C ALA A 170 -5.04 25.67 -9.35
N SER A 171 -4.41 26.12 -8.27
CA SER A 171 -4.04 27.53 -8.08
C SER A 171 -2.77 27.95 -8.82
N ALA A 172 -1.83 27.03 -9.03
CA ALA A 172 -0.57 27.33 -9.70
C ALA A 172 -0.08 26.17 -10.57
N LYS A 173 0.50 26.51 -11.73
CA LYS A 173 1.26 25.54 -12.52
C LYS A 173 2.58 25.22 -11.78
N PRO A 174 3.03 23.96 -11.80
CA PRO A 174 4.32 23.62 -11.24
C PRO A 174 5.44 24.29 -12.06
N VAL A 175 6.56 24.55 -11.40
CA VAL A 175 7.72 25.20 -12.03
C VAL A 175 8.36 24.22 -13.02
N THR A 176 8.40 24.60 -14.28
CA THR A 176 9.13 23.89 -15.33
C THR A 176 10.58 24.35 -15.35
N VAL A 177 11.50 23.43 -15.65
CA VAL A 177 12.95 23.72 -15.65
C VAL A 177 13.63 23.30 -16.95
N SER A 178 13.03 22.40 -17.71
CA SER A 178 13.42 22.12 -19.09
C SER A 178 12.70 23.10 -20.04
N LYS A 179 13.18 23.16 -21.29
CA LYS A 179 12.53 23.92 -22.38
C LYS A 179 11.77 22.99 -23.33
N LEU A 180 11.42 21.78 -22.87
CA LEU A 180 10.79 20.75 -23.71
C LEU A 180 9.26 20.83 -23.60
N PHE A 181 8.57 20.83 -24.74
CA PHE A 181 7.10 20.85 -24.80
C PHE A 181 6.44 19.68 -24.04
N LEU A 182 7.14 18.54 -23.95
CA LEU A 182 6.67 17.38 -23.16
C LEU A 182 6.55 17.70 -21.66
N GLU A 183 7.38 18.59 -21.13
CA GLU A 183 7.28 19.03 -19.74
C GLU A 183 6.09 19.97 -19.53
N ASP A 184 5.84 20.87 -20.49
CA ASP A 184 4.68 21.77 -20.45
C ASP A 184 3.37 20.96 -20.48
N ASP A 185 3.26 19.96 -21.37
CA ASP A 185 2.12 19.04 -21.41
C ASP A 185 2.02 18.22 -20.11
N ALA A 186 3.13 17.80 -19.51
CA ALA A 186 3.14 17.13 -18.21
C ALA A 186 2.59 18.03 -17.08
N ALA A 187 2.97 19.32 -17.07
CA ALA A 187 2.54 20.30 -16.07
C ALA A 187 1.03 20.56 -16.11
N GLU A 188 0.41 20.36 -17.27
CA GLU A 188 -1.04 20.48 -17.47
C GLU A 188 -1.78 19.21 -17.04
N LEU A 189 -1.24 18.03 -17.37
CA LEU A 189 -1.93 16.75 -17.14
C LEU A 189 -1.84 16.23 -15.70
N TYR A 190 -0.62 16.23 -15.13
CA TYR A 190 -0.33 15.46 -13.92
C TYR A 190 -0.57 16.27 -12.65
N THR A 191 -0.98 15.57 -11.58
CA THR A 191 -0.92 16.14 -10.23
C THR A 191 0.49 16.63 -9.93
N ARG A 192 0.62 17.66 -9.09
CA ARG A 192 1.92 18.29 -8.81
C ARG A 192 2.99 17.31 -8.33
N VAL A 193 2.60 16.35 -7.49
CA VAL A 193 3.50 15.30 -7.00
C VAL A 193 4.01 14.40 -8.12
N ILE A 194 3.16 14.04 -9.09
CA ILE A 194 3.55 13.20 -10.21
C ILE A 194 4.31 13.98 -11.27
N PHE A 195 3.96 15.25 -11.48
CA PHE A 195 4.70 16.14 -12.35
C PHE A 195 6.19 16.17 -12.00
N TYR A 196 6.56 16.34 -10.73
CA TYR A 196 7.97 16.38 -10.34
C TYR A 196 8.70 15.03 -10.61
N LYS A 197 8.01 13.89 -10.46
CA LYS A 197 8.57 12.58 -10.86
C LYS A 197 8.76 12.45 -12.37
N ILE A 198 7.85 13.03 -13.15
CA ILE A 198 7.96 13.07 -14.61
C ILE A 198 9.10 14.00 -15.03
N GLN A 199 9.22 15.18 -14.40
CA GLN A 199 10.28 16.15 -14.64
C GLN A 199 11.66 15.53 -14.39
N GLU A 200 11.84 14.76 -13.32
CA GLU A 200 13.08 13.99 -13.08
C GLU A 200 13.41 13.05 -14.23
N GLU A 201 12.43 12.34 -14.80
CA GLU A 201 12.64 11.44 -15.94
C GLU A 201 12.91 12.20 -17.24
N ILE A 202 12.30 13.37 -17.45
CA ILE A 202 12.57 14.25 -18.60
C ILE A 202 13.99 14.81 -18.53
N LEU A 203 14.43 15.27 -17.36
CA LEU A 203 15.78 15.78 -17.16
C LEU A 203 16.82 14.66 -17.33
N ALA A 204 16.58 13.48 -16.75
CA ALA A 204 17.44 12.32 -16.96
C ALA A 204 17.46 11.89 -18.44
N ALA A 205 16.37 12.07 -19.19
CA ALA A 205 16.33 11.79 -20.62
C ALA A 205 17.29 12.69 -21.41
N ARG A 206 17.42 13.95 -21.00
CA ARG A 206 18.33 14.94 -21.60
C ARG A 206 19.78 14.70 -21.19
N ASP A 207 20.02 14.50 -19.90
CA ASP A 207 21.37 14.57 -19.34
C ASP A 207 22.09 13.22 -19.41
N ASP A 208 21.38 12.13 -19.13
CA ASP A 208 21.97 10.81 -18.92
C ASP A 208 21.85 9.84 -20.14
N MET A 209 21.00 10.12 -21.12
CA MET A 209 20.76 9.20 -22.24
C MET A 209 21.66 9.44 -23.45
N ARG A 210 22.08 8.36 -24.12
CA ARG A 210 22.85 8.41 -25.38
C ARG A 210 22.27 7.44 -26.41
N ILE A 211 21.71 7.99 -27.49
CA ILE A 211 21.26 7.21 -28.65
C ILE A 211 22.48 6.62 -29.35
N GLN A 212 22.48 5.31 -29.55
CA GLN A 212 23.53 4.56 -30.26
C GLN A 212 23.14 4.31 -31.70
N THR A 213 21.91 3.82 -31.91
CA THR A 213 21.40 3.41 -33.21
C THR A 213 19.99 3.94 -33.38
N ILE A 214 19.67 4.35 -34.61
CA ILE A 214 18.32 4.75 -35.01
C ILE A 214 17.90 3.80 -36.12
N GLY A 215 16.84 3.03 -35.87
CA GLY A 215 16.26 2.12 -36.85
C GLY A 215 15.44 2.86 -37.92
N PRO A 216 15.08 2.17 -39.01
CA PRO A 216 14.16 2.71 -40.00
C PRO A 216 12.78 2.95 -39.38
N GLU A 217 12.05 3.92 -39.94
CA GLU A 217 10.66 4.12 -39.59
C GLU A 217 9.79 3.11 -40.36
N ILE A 218 9.11 2.23 -39.64
CA ILE A 218 8.24 1.19 -40.20
C ILE A 218 6.83 1.42 -39.64
N ASN A 219 5.85 1.63 -40.51
CA ASN A 219 4.45 1.88 -40.13
C ASN A 219 4.27 3.06 -39.14
N GLY A 220 5.07 4.13 -39.27
CA GLY A 220 5.01 5.29 -38.39
C GLY A 220 5.58 5.06 -36.98
N MET A 221 6.23 3.91 -36.76
CA MET A 221 7.01 3.61 -35.56
C MET A 221 8.51 3.65 -35.87
N LYS A 222 9.27 4.25 -34.97
CA LYS A 222 10.72 4.36 -35.09
C LYS A 222 11.41 3.72 -33.89
N GLY A 223 12.36 2.84 -34.19
CA GLY A 223 13.16 2.12 -33.21
C GLY A 223 14.44 2.88 -32.85
N TYR A 224 14.83 2.79 -31.58
CA TYR A 224 16.03 3.41 -31.02
C TYR A 224 16.75 2.43 -30.11
N GLU A 225 18.07 2.40 -30.22
CA GLU A 225 18.95 1.76 -29.25
C GLU A 225 19.64 2.84 -28.44
N MET A 226 19.60 2.75 -27.11
CA MET A 226 20.20 3.75 -26.25
C MET A 226 20.89 3.18 -25.02
N LYS A 227 21.93 3.89 -24.58
CA LYS A 227 22.62 3.65 -23.31
C LYS A 227 22.18 4.67 -22.27
N ASP A 228 22.03 4.20 -21.04
CA ASP A 228 21.78 5.03 -19.85
C ASP A 228 23.09 5.17 -19.07
N ALA A 229 23.59 6.40 -18.89
CA ALA A 229 24.82 6.65 -18.15
C ALA A 229 24.79 6.12 -16.70
N LYS A 230 23.59 6.02 -16.10
CA LYS A 230 23.39 5.49 -14.74
C LYS A 230 23.22 3.98 -14.70
N ILE A 231 22.92 3.33 -15.83
CA ILE A 231 22.78 1.87 -15.93
C ILE A 231 23.85 1.33 -16.88
N LYS A 232 24.98 0.93 -16.28
CA LYS A 232 26.12 0.40 -17.03
C LYS A 232 25.76 -0.91 -17.74
N ASP A 233 26.42 -1.14 -18.88
CA ASP A 233 26.43 -2.39 -19.63
C ASP A 233 25.07 -2.89 -20.15
N LYS A 234 24.09 -1.99 -20.28
CA LYS A 234 22.79 -2.30 -20.91
C LYS A 234 22.48 -1.38 -22.07
N ILE A 235 21.88 -1.97 -23.10
CA ILE A 235 21.26 -1.26 -24.21
C ILE A 235 19.74 -1.40 -24.06
N PHE A 236 19.05 -0.27 -24.14
CA PHE A 236 17.61 -0.22 -24.11
C PHE A 236 17.05 -0.06 -25.52
N GLN A 237 16.09 -0.90 -25.84
CA GLN A 237 15.32 -0.85 -27.08
C GLN A 237 14.08 0.00 -26.82
N VAL A 238 13.86 1.01 -27.65
CA VAL A 238 12.73 1.93 -27.54
C VAL A 238 12.06 2.09 -28.89
N GLU A 239 10.76 1.87 -28.92
CA GLU A 239 9.94 2.07 -30.11
C GLU A 239 8.95 3.19 -29.82
N VAL A 240 8.90 4.20 -30.67
CA VAL A 240 8.00 5.35 -30.51
C VAL A 240 7.26 5.67 -31.79
N SER A 241 6.08 6.25 -31.62
CA SER A 241 5.29 6.93 -32.65
C SER A 241 4.72 8.23 -32.05
N LYS A 242 3.93 8.97 -32.83
CA LYS A 242 3.25 10.17 -32.33
C LYS A 242 2.26 9.88 -31.19
N THR A 243 1.76 8.65 -31.11
CA THR A 243 0.72 8.26 -30.15
C THR A 243 1.14 7.12 -29.24
N HIS A 244 2.30 6.52 -29.46
CA HIS A 244 2.77 5.37 -28.70
C HIS A 244 4.25 5.46 -28.32
N ALA A 245 4.62 4.82 -27.22
CA ALA A 245 6.01 4.56 -26.88
C ALA A 245 6.12 3.30 -26.02
N ASN A 246 7.07 2.43 -26.36
CA ASN A 246 7.37 1.18 -25.68
C ASN A 246 8.88 1.12 -25.43
N CYS A 247 9.28 0.66 -24.25
CA CYS A 247 10.69 0.57 -23.89
C CYS A 247 10.96 -0.76 -23.20
N SER A 248 12.08 -1.39 -23.55
CA SER A 248 12.54 -2.66 -22.93
C SER A 248 12.79 -2.54 -21.43
N CYS A 249 12.97 -1.34 -20.87
CA CYS A 249 13.07 -1.18 -19.41
C CYS A 249 11.74 -1.45 -18.67
N LYS A 250 10.59 -1.45 -19.38
CA LYS A 250 9.23 -1.72 -18.84
C LYS A 250 8.77 -0.82 -17.69
N LYS A 251 9.45 0.31 -17.43
CA LYS A 251 9.13 1.21 -16.31
C LYS A 251 7.68 1.70 -16.31
N PHE A 252 7.10 1.98 -17.47
CA PHE A 252 5.70 2.39 -17.55
C PHE A 252 4.74 1.29 -17.09
N LEU A 253 4.90 0.05 -17.56
CA LEU A 253 4.10 -1.09 -17.09
C LEU A 253 4.25 -1.28 -15.59
N MET A 254 5.47 -1.16 -15.09
CA MET A 254 5.81 -1.42 -13.70
C MET A 254 5.33 -0.31 -12.73
N CYS A 255 5.58 0.94 -13.08
CA CYS A 255 5.43 2.10 -12.20
C CYS A 255 4.30 3.05 -12.63
N GLY A 256 3.75 2.88 -13.83
CA GLY A 256 2.75 3.79 -14.40
C GLY A 256 3.31 5.15 -14.82
N ILE A 257 4.63 5.28 -14.92
CA ILE A 257 5.35 6.52 -15.25
C ILE A 257 6.26 6.23 -16.46
N PRO A 258 6.20 7.01 -17.56
CA PRO A 258 7.12 6.88 -18.68
C PRO A 258 8.58 7.01 -18.21
N CYS A 259 9.48 6.20 -18.79
CA CYS A 259 10.90 6.27 -18.48
C CYS A 259 11.60 7.38 -19.25
N ARG A 260 12.75 7.81 -18.71
CA ARG A 260 13.74 8.63 -19.40
C ARG A 260 14.11 8.13 -20.80
N HIS A 261 14.15 6.82 -21.02
CA HIS A 261 14.41 6.23 -22.34
C HIS A 261 13.32 6.59 -23.35
N ALA A 262 12.05 6.45 -22.95
CA ALA A 262 10.91 6.81 -23.78
C ALA A 262 10.88 8.32 -24.02
N PHE A 263 11.13 9.15 -23.01
CA PHE A 263 11.21 10.61 -23.19
C PHE A 263 12.33 11.03 -24.14
N CYS A 264 13.49 10.38 -24.08
CA CYS A 264 14.60 10.64 -24.99
C CYS A 264 14.21 10.35 -26.45
N ALA A 265 13.63 9.17 -26.71
CA ALA A 265 13.16 8.79 -28.04
C ALA A 265 12.00 9.68 -28.53
N LEU A 266 11.03 10.01 -27.67
CA LEU A 266 9.91 10.89 -28.02
C LEU A 266 10.38 12.30 -28.38
N ASN A 267 11.32 12.84 -27.61
CA ASN A 267 11.90 14.16 -27.90
C ASN A 267 12.67 14.15 -29.23
N HIS A 268 13.45 13.10 -29.49
CA HIS A 268 14.15 12.95 -30.78
C HIS A 268 13.17 12.71 -31.95
N PHE A 269 12.02 12.09 -31.69
CA PHE A 269 10.93 11.93 -32.66
C PHE A 269 10.03 13.17 -32.78
N GLU A 270 10.45 14.30 -32.19
CA GLU A 270 9.77 15.61 -32.25
C GLU A 270 8.32 15.57 -31.73
N VAL A 271 8.05 14.69 -30.77
CA VAL A 271 6.75 14.62 -30.13
C VAL A 271 6.62 15.74 -29.10
N VAL A 272 5.64 16.62 -29.31
CA VAL A 272 5.38 17.79 -28.46
C VAL A 272 4.41 17.52 -27.31
N LYS A 273 3.60 16.46 -27.39
CA LYS A 273 2.62 16.07 -26.36
C LYS A 273 2.83 14.62 -25.94
N ILE A 274 2.74 14.35 -24.65
CA ILE A 274 2.90 13.01 -24.10
C ILE A 274 1.82 12.10 -24.71
N PRO A 275 2.23 10.97 -25.34
CA PRO A 275 1.30 9.94 -25.79
C PRO A 275 0.30 9.58 -24.69
N ARG A 276 -0.99 9.78 -24.97
CA ARG A 276 -2.01 9.66 -23.91
C ARG A 276 -2.17 8.24 -23.37
N GLN A 277 -1.73 7.22 -24.12
CA GLN A 277 -1.61 5.84 -23.61
C GLN A 277 -0.58 5.67 -22.49
N LEU A 278 0.35 6.62 -22.34
CA LEU A 278 1.33 6.66 -21.28
C LEU A 278 0.86 7.50 -20.08
N VAL A 279 -0.42 7.86 -20.05
CA VAL A 279 -1.05 8.64 -18.98
C VAL A 279 -2.08 7.75 -18.29
N LEU A 280 -1.98 7.61 -16.97
CA LEU A 280 -2.98 6.91 -16.17
C LEU A 280 -3.88 7.94 -15.48
N ASN A 281 -5.18 7.67 -15.48
CA ASN A 281 -6.19 8.48 -14.78
C ASN A 281 -5.80 8.83 -13.35
N SER A 282 -5.34 7.81 -12.60
CA SER A 282 -4.95 7.93 -11.20
C SER A 282 -3.82 8.94 -10.93
N TRP A 283 -3.11 9.38 -11.96
CA TRP A 283 -2.02 10.35 -11.85
C TRP A 283 -2.40 11.76 -12.33
N MET A 284 -3.56 11.95 -12.94
CA MET A 284 -4.01 13.22 -13.51
C MET A 284 -4.65 14.15 -12.46
N LYS A 285 -4.58 15.46 -12.68
CA LYS A 285 -5.22 16.46 -11.79
C LYS A 285 -6.74 16.28 -11.66
N ASN A 286 -7.36 15.77 -12.72
CA ASN A 286 -8.81 15.58 -12.81
C ASN A 286 -9.22 14.12 -12.59
N ALA A 287 -8.43 13.31 -11.87
CA ALA A 287 -8.75 11.90 -11.62
C ALA A 287 -10.16 11.69 -11.03
N GLU A 288 -10.63 12.66 -10.23
CA GLU A 288 -11.97 12.64 -9.62
C GLU A 288 -13.11 12.94 -10.62
N ASN A 289 -12.82 13.60 -11.74
CA ASN A 289 -13.79 13.86 -12.80
C ASN A 289 -13.86 12.64 -13.71
N LYS A 290 -14.98 11.92 -13.67
CA LYS A 290 -15.25 10.64 -14.37
C LYS A 290 -15.12 10.68 -15.92
N ALA A 291 -14.79 11.83 -16.51
CA ALA A 291 -14.70 12.07 -17.96
C ALA A 291 -13.27 12.27 -18.50
N SER A 292 -12.23 12.25 -17.64
CA SER A 292 -10.94 12.89 -17.92
C SER A 292 -10.09 12.36 -19.10
N LEU A 293 -10.31 11.15 -19.62
CA LEU A 293 -9.69 10.70 -20.90
C LEU A 293 -10.64 10.76 -22.11
N LYS A 294 -11.95 10.88 -21.89
CA LYS A 294 -12.95 11.03 -22.97
C LYS A 294 -12.82 12.39 -23.63
N ASP A 295 -12.54 13.43 -22.83
CA ASP A 295 -12.25 14.78 -23.31
C ASP A 295 -10.99 14.86 -24.20
N PHE A 296 -10.12 13.83 -24.16
CA PHE A 296 -8.93 13.71 -25.00
C PHE A 296 -9.01 12.58 -26.04
N GLY A 297 -10.20 12.00 -26.29
CA GLY A 297 -10.45 11.08 -27.40
C GLY A 297 -9.92 9.64 -27.23
N ILE A 298 -9.72 9.16 -25.99
CA ILE A 298 -9.32 7.76 -25.74
C ILE A 298 -10.56 6.89 -25.46
N SER A 299 -10.67 5.76 -26.19
CA SER A 299 -11.77 4.80 -26.09
C SER A 299 -11.87 4.09 -24.73
N ASP A 300 -13.11 3.68 -24.43
CA ASP A 300 -13.75 3.55 -23.12
C ASP A 300 -13.58 2.16 -22.45
N GLU A 301 -12.51 1.42 -22.74
CA GLU A 301 -12.33 0.09 -22.14
C GLU A 301 -11.73 0.12 -20.74
N HIS A 302 -11.13 1.24 -20.30
CA HIS A 302 -10.46 1.34 -18.99
C HIS A 302 -11.18 2.19 -17.94
N GLN A 303 -12.13 3.04 -18.32
CA GLN A 303 -12.75 4.00 -17.39
C GLN A 303 -13.98 3.45 -16.63
N ASN A 304 -14.69 2.47 -17.18
CA ASN A 304 -15.85 1.85 -16.52
C ASN A 304 -15.50 1.00 -15.27
N LYS A 305 -14.24 1.02 -14.81
CA LYS A 305 -13.64 0.12 -13.82
C LYS A 305 -13.47 0.74 -12.43
N GLU A 306 -13.40 2.07 -12.33
CA GLU A 306 -13.28 2.78 -11.04
C GLU A 306 -14.65 3.15 -10.44
N SER A 307 -15.69 3.33 -11.26
CA SER A 307 -17.04 3.68 -10.76
C SER A 307 -17.64 2.55 -9.91
N VAL A 308 -17.45 1.30 -10.34
CA VAL A 308 -17.99 0.11 -9.65
C VAL A 308 -17.30 -0.10 -8.30
N SER A 309 -16.01 0.21 -8.18
CA SER A 309 -15.27 0.08 -6.91
C SER A 309 -15.68 1.17 -5.90
N ALA A 310 -15.85 2.41 -6.36
CA ALA A 310 -16.32 3.51 -5.52
C ALA A 310 -17.80 3.34 -5.12
N GLU A 311 -18.66 2.88 -6.03
CA GLU A 311 -20.06 2.57 -5.74
C GLU A 311 -20.20 1.39 -4.77
N LEU A 312 -19.39 0.33 -4.93
CA LEU A 312 -19.37 -0.80 -3.98
C LEU A 312 -18.81 -0.39 -2.60
N THR A 313 -17.79 0.46 -2.55
CA THR A 313 -17.23 0.96 -1.29
C THR A 313 -18.22 1.87 -0.56
N ASN A 314 -18.91 2.74 -1.29
CA ASN A 314 -19.95 3.61 -0.73
C ASN A 314 -21.20 2.81 -0.28
N VAL A 315 -21.62 1.80 -1.05
CA VAL A 315 -22.73 0.91 -0.68
C VAL A 315 -22.37 0.06 0.53
N TRP A 316 -21.14 -0.45 0.62
CA TRP A 316 -20.67 -1.25 1.77
C TRP A 316 -20.55 -0.40 3.03
N LEU A 317 -19.98 0.81 2.94
CA LEU A 317 -19.89 1.76 4.06
C LEU A 317 -21.27 2.25 4.53
N CYS A 318 -22.21 2.52 3.60
CA CYS A 318 -23.60 2.83 3.95
C CYS A 318 -24.29 1.66 4.65
N SER A 319 -24.16 0.44 4.12
CA SER A 319 -24.73 -0.78 4.70
C SER A 319 -24.18 -1.05 6.11
N GLU A 320 -22.87 -0.94 6.32
CA GLU A 320 -22.27 -1.19 7.65
C GLU A 320 -22.62 -0.08 8.65
N ARG A 321 -22.71 1.18 8.20
CA ARG A 321 -23.21 2.30 9.03
C ARG A 321 -24.68 2.10 9.42
N GLU A 322 -25.54 1.68 8.50
CA GLU A 322 -26.94 1.36 8.78
C GLU A 322 -27.09 0.17 9.74
N LYS A 323 -26.32 -0.91 9.52
CA LYS A 323 -26.28 -2.06 10.43
C LYS A 323 -25.75 -1.69 11.83
N ALA A 324 -24.77 -0.78 11.92
CA ALA A 324 -24.26 -0.28 13.19
C ALA A 324 -25.30 0.59 13.92
N VAL A 325 -26.00 1.47 13.19
CA VAL A 325 -27.10 2.30 13.72
C VAL A 325 -28.27 1.42 14.18
N ASP A 326 -28.63 0.39 13.43
CA ASP A 326 -29.70 -0.55 13.83
C ASP A 326 -29.29 -1.44 15.01
N LYS A 327 -28.02 -1.81 15.13
CA LYS A 327 -27.47 -2.48 16.32
C LYS A 327 -27.48 -1.56 17.55
N LEU A 328 -27.21 -0.26 17.38
CA LEU A 328 -27.30 0.75 18.45
C LEU A 328 -28.75 1.02 18.88
N LYS A 329 -29.70 0.99 17.94
CA LYS A 329 -31.15 1.08 18.24
C LYS A 329 -31.70 -0.15 18.98
N LYS A 330 -31.07 -1.33 18.83
CA LYS A 330 -31.55 -2.61 19.42
C LYS A 330 -31.04 -2.96 20.82
N LYS A 331 -30.43 -2.06 21.60
CA LYS A 331 -30.11 -2.32 23.02
C LYS A 331 -30.30 -1.11 23.94
N LYS A 332 -31.56 -0.77 24.26
CA LYS A 332 -31.90 -0.23 25.59
C LYS A 332 -32.48 -1.37 26.42
N ARG A 333 -31.63 -2.12 27.13
CA ARG A 333 -32.11 -3.15 28.06
C ARG A 333 -32.68 -2.44 29.30
N GLN A 334 -33.98 -2.58 29.51
CA GLN A 334 -34.63 -2.12 30.73
C GLN A 334 -34.26 -3.03 31.90
N CYS A 335 -33.97 -2.43 33.04
CA CYS A 335 -33.80 -3.13 34.31
C CYS A 335 -35.06 -3.94 34.62
N LYS A 336 -34.94 -5.25 34.76
CA LYS A 336 -36.09 -6.15 34.99
C LYS A 336 -36.78 -5.95 36.36
N LEU A 337 -36.23 -5.13 37.25
CA LEU A 337 -36.79 -4.87 38.59
C LEU A 337 -37.59 -3.56 38.65
N CYS A 338 -37.07 -2.50 38.03
CA CYS A 338 -37.68 -1.16 38.10
C CYS A 338 -37.98 -0.54 36.72
N ASN A 339 -37.77 -1.29 35.63
CA ASN A 339 -37.92 -0.87 34.24
C ASN A 339 -37.09 0.36 33.79
N SER A 340 -36.15 0.82 34.61
CA SER A 340 -35.22 1.89 34.24
C SER A 340 -34.27 1.46 33.13
N VAL A 341 -33.95 2.37 32.20
CA VAL A 341 -32.98 2.14 31.11
C VAL A 341 -31.56 2.59 31.43
N VAL A 342 -31.33 3.12 32.64
CA VAL A 342 -30.06 3.75 33.03
C VAL A 342 -29.10 2.77 33.73
N HIS A 343 -29.60 1.63 34.20
CA HIS A 343 -28.83 0.61 34.91
C HIS A 343 -29.44 -0.79 34.68
N ASP A 344 -28.76 -1.85 35.13
CA ASP A 344 -29.25 -3.23 34.99
C ASP A 344 -29.76 -3.83 36.31
N LYS A 345 -30.21 -5.10 36.29
CA LYS A 345 -30.75 -5.76 37.49
C LYS A 345 -29.75 -5.83 38.65
N ARG A 346 -28.45 -5.95 38.38
CA ARG A 346 -27.41 -6.17 39.40
C ARG A 346 -27.09 -4.87 40.13
N THR A 347 -27.06 -3.76 39.40
CA THR A 347 -26.83 -2.41 39.94
C THR A 347 -28.11 -1.68 40.34
N CYS A 348 -29.26 -2.37 40.33
CA CYS A 348 -30.53 -1.78 40.69
C CYS A 348 -30.59 -1.44 42.19
N PRO A 349 -30.94 -0.20 42.57
CA PRO A 349 -31.07 0.21 43.97
C PRO A 349 -32.06 -0.65 44.77
N GLN A 350 -33.08 -1.19 44.10
CA GLN A 350 -34.06 -2.10 44.72
C GLN A 350 -33.45 -3.47 45.05
N ASN A 351 -32.50 -3.95 44.23
CA ASN A 351 -31.79 -5.20 44.49
C ASN A 351 -30.80 -5.05 45.65
N MET A 352 -30.12 -3.90 45.74
CA MET A 352 -29.16 -3.63 46.82
C MET A 352 -29.84 -3.47 48.19
N LYS A 353 -31.03 -2.86 48.23
CA LYS A 353 -31.84 -2.80 49.46
C LYS A 353 -32.32 -4.19 49.92
N ALA A 354 -32.72 -5.05 48.99
CA ALA A 354 -33.12 -6.43 49.30
C ALA A 354 -31.96 -7.28 49.84
N ALA A 355 -30.74 -7.09 49.30
CA ALA A 355 -29.53 -7.75 49.80
C ALA A 355 -29.17 -7.27 51.22
N SER A 356 -29.27 -5.96 51.48
CA SER A 356 -28.96 -5.38 52.80
C SER A 356 -29.94 -5.83 53.90
N ALA A 357 -31.24 -5.99 53.56
CA ALA A 357 -32.24 -6.50 54.50
C ALA A 357 -32.06 -8.00 54.80
N LYS A 358 -31.52 -8.77 53.85
CA LYS A 358 -31.24 -10.20 54.03
C LYS A 358 -30.05 -10.45 54.97
N VAL A 359 -29.01 -9.62 54.85
CA VAL A 359 -27.83 -9.66 55.74
C VAL A 359 -28.20 -9.25 57.17
N GLN A 360 -29.10 -8.28 57.36
CA GLN A 360 -29.58 -7.90 58.70
C GLN A 360 -30.46 -8.97 59.37
N ALA A 361 -31.14 -9.82 58.59
CA ALA A 361 -31.95 -10.91 59.12
C ALA A 361 -31.11 -12.14 59.53
N GLU A 362 -30.00 -12.43 58.84
CA GLU A 362 -29.09 -13.56 59.16
C GLU A 362 -28.21 -13.28 60.40
N VAL A 363 -27.89 -12.02 60.69
CA VAL A 363 -27.06 -11.62 61.86
C VAL A 363 -27.83 -11.66 63.19
N LEU A 364 -29.17 -11.68 63.18
CA LEU A 364 -30.01 -11.71 64.38
C LEU A 364 -30.37 -13.14 64.88
N THR A 365 -29.93 -14.19 64.16
CA THR A 365 -30.29 -15.59 64.49
C THR A 365 -29.16 -16.46 65.04
N GLU A 366 -27.93 -15.96 65.16
CA GLU A 366 -26.81 -16.73 65.72
C GLU A 366 -26.06 -15.98 66.84
N LEU A 367 -26.58 -16.07 68.07
CA LEU A 367 -25.82 -15.84 69.31
C LEU A 367 -26.24 -16.86 70.38
N PRO A 368 -25.41 -17.87 70.70
CA PRO A 368 -25.50 -18.59 71.97
C PRO A 368 -24.69 -17.87 73.06
N VAL A 369 -25.29 -17.78 74.23
CA VAL A 369 -24.74 -17.27 75.49
C VAL A 369 -23.85 -18.35 76.14
N ALA A 370 -22.72 -17.90 76.71
CA ALA A 370 -21.78 -18.54 77.67
C ALA A 370 -20.37 -18.70 77.06
N GLY A 371 -19.27 -18.29 77.67
CA GLY A 371 -19.00 -17.71 78.98
C GLY A 371 -17.48 -17.80 79.23
N ALA A 372 -16.96 -16.82 79.97
CA ALA A 372 -15.74 -16.83 80.78
C ALA A 372 -14.35 -17.08 80.12
N GLU A 373 -13.48 -16.10 80.37
CA GLU A 373 -12.05 -16.23 80.73
C GLU A 373 -11.07 -16.72 79.64
N VAL A 374 -10.17 -15.86 79.19
CA VAL A 374 -8.84 -15.64 79.78
C VAL A 374 -8.16 -14.50 79.01
N GLU A 375 -7.61 -13.57 79.78
CA GLU A 375 -6.84 -12.41 79.37
C GLU A 375 -5.53 -12.76 78.65
N THR A 376 -4.91 -11.70 78.16
CA THR A 376 -3.47 -11.51 77.93
C THR A 376 -2.88 -11.93 76.57
N GLU A 377 -2.37 -10.88 75.93
CA GLU A 377 -1.02 -10.76 75.38
C GLU A 377 -0.85 -10.52 73.86
N VAL A 378 -0.38 -9.29 73.63
CA VAL A 378 0.70 -8.88 72.71
C VAL A 378 0.24 -8.37 71.34
N ALA A 379 0.09 -7.04 71.35
CA ALA A 379 0.39 -6.15 70.24
C ALA A 379 1.86 -6.28 69.80
N GLU A 380 2.09 -6.22 68.49
CA GLU A 380 3.28 -5.73 67.76
C GLU A 380 3.14 -6.34 66.34
N MET A 381 3.38 -5.65 65.22
CA MET A 381 3.93 -4.35 64.96
C MET A 381 3.57 -4.03 63.51
N LEU A 382 3.02 -2.85 63.27
CA LEU A 382 3.12 -2.19 61.98
C LEU A 382 4.60 -1.82 61.77
N HIS A 383 5.20 -2.35 60.72
CA HIS A 383 5.86 -1.54 59.70
C HIS A 383 5.93 -2.25 58.36
#